data_AF-A0A7S2C8H0-F1
#
_entry.id   AF-A0A7S2C8H0-F1
#
_cell.length_a   1.000
_cell.length_b   1.000
_cell.length_c   1.000
_cell.angle_alpha   90.00
_cell.angle_beta   90.00
_cell.angle_gamma   90.00
#
_symmetry.space_group_name_H-M   'P 1'
#
loop_
_entity.id
_entity.type
_entity.pdbx_description
1 polymer ?
#
loop_
_entity_poly.entity_id
_entity_poly.type
_entity_poly.pdbx_seq_one_letter_code
_entity_poly.pdbx_strand_id
1 'polypeptide(L)'
;MTLRLLTLLAVVVSAEAGWIPEGVAKYIPRRQEPNPRLLSFTGPDCDLCEDMIPSMREAERLTGRKIRTFNVGATTADYELFRGLDEGECGGLPFFYNRDTHKFICGPTSFDNLMMWAENGPSDEFLPPPPTPEEIATSMRVTGFWARVDRKFSAVKRMGQANMAK
;
A
#
# COMPACT_ATOMS: atom_id res chain seq x y z
N MET A 1 72.40 -22.34 -10.80
CA MET A 1 71.16 -22.57 -11.57
C MET A 1 70.10 -23.07 -10.59
N THR A 2 69.22 -22.16 -10.16
CA THR A 2 67.75 -22.15 -10.43
C THR A 2 66.99 -23.10 -9.50
N LEU A 3 66.38 -22.60 -8.43
CA LEU A 3 65.09 -21.90 -8.32
C LEU A 3 63.88 -22.86 -8.11
N ARG A 4 63.26 -22.70 -6.93
CA ARG A 4 61.81 -22.53 -6.68
C ARG A 4 60.83 -23.73 -6.71
N LEU A 5 60.12 -23.83 -5.57
CA LEU A 5 58.65 -23.96 -5.39
C LEU A 5 58.05 -25.36 -5.66
N LEU A 6 56.99 -25.84 -4.99
CA LEU A 6 55.93 -25.20 -4.20
C LEU A 6 55.24 -26.27 -3.32
N THR A 7 54.80 -25.83 -2.15
CA THR A 7 53.83 -26.40 -1.21
C THR A 7 52.53 -26.87 -1.86
N LEU A 8 52.03 -28.04 -1.45
CA LEU A 8 50.61 -28.43 -1.56
C LEU A 8 50.17 -29.15 -0.27
N LEU A 9 49.93 -28.35 0.78
CA LEU A 9 49.08 -28.75 1.90
C LEU A 9 47.65 -28.38 1.51
N ALA A 10 46.85 -29.38 1.14
CA ALA A 10 45.42 -29.23 0.96
C ALA A 10 44.78 -28.95 2.33
N VAL A 11 44.43 -27.69 2.59
CA VAL A 11 43.59 -27.31 3.73
C VAL A 11 42.16 -27.69 3.37
N VAL A 12 41.64 -28.74 4.00
CA VAL A 12 40.22 -29.05 4.01
C VAL A 12 39.55 -28.06 4.95
N VAL A 13 38.83 -27.08 4.40
CA VAL A 13 37.96 -26.18 5.17
C VAL A 13 36.66 -26.95 5.45
N SER A 14 36.54 -27.53 6.65
CA SER A 14 35.27 -28.04 7.16
C SER A 14 34.41 -26.85 7.59
N ALA A 15 33.32 -26.61 6.87
CA ALA A 15 32.26 -25.72 7.33
C ALA A 15 31.46 -26.46 8.42
N GLU A 16 31.65 -26.07 9.68
CA GLU A 16 30.78 -26.51 10.76
C GLU A 16 29.42 -25.82 10.60
N ALA A 17 28.47 -26.54 10.01
CA ALA A 17 27.07 -26.18 10.08
C ALA A 17 26.61 -26.35 11.54
N GLY A 18 26.55 -25.24 12.29
CA GLY A 18 26.03 -25.22 13.65
C GLY A 18 24.59 -25.77 13.67
N TRP A 19 24.38 -26.85 14.42
CA TRP A 19 23.07 -27.46 14.66
C TRP A 19 22.20 -26.51 15.50
N ILE A 20 21.03 -26.12 14.99
CA ILE A 20 20.06 -25.29 15.72
C ILE A 20 18.98 -26.24 16.30
N PRO A 21 18.74 -26.24 17.62
CA PRO A 21 17.71 -27.09 18.22
C PRO A 21 16.31 -26.76 17.68
N GLU A 22 15.52 -27.79 17.40
CA GLU A 22 14.11 -27.67 17.06
C GLU A 22 13.38 -26.95 18.21
N GLY A 23 12.94 -25.71 17.95
CA GLY A 23 12.27 -24.85 18.94
C GLY A 23 12.95 -23.49 19.15
N VAL A 24 14.24 -23.35 18.83
CA VAL A 24 14.95 -22.06 18.88
C VAL A 24 14.72 -21.25 17.59
N ALA A 25 14.43 -21.92 16.47
CA ALA A 25 14.13 -21.28 15.18
C ALA A 25 13.01 -20.22 15.25
N LYS A 26 12.03 -20.37 16.17
CA LYS A 26 10.93 -19.41 16.34
C LYS A 26 11.36 -18.07 16.97
N TYR A 27 12.53 -18.06 17.63
CA TYR A 27 13.10 -16.87 18.28
C TYR A 27 14.24 -16.25 17.47
N ILE A 28 14.62 -16.84 16.33
CA ILE A 28 15.53 -16.21 15.40
C ILE A 28 14.73 -15.12 14.69
N PRO A 29 15.02 -13.81 14.89
CA PRO A 29 14.37 -12.78 14.10
C PRO A 29 14.64 -13.12 12.64
N ARG A 30 13.58 -13.40 11.88
CA ARG A 30 13.68 -13.60 10.42
C ARG A 30 14.49 -12.42 9.89
N ARG A 31 15.68 -12.73 9.37
CA ARG A 31 16.64 -11.78 8.81
C ARG A 31 15.83 -10.74 8.02
N GLN A 32 15.79 -9.50 8.48
CA GLN A 32 15.13 -8.42 7.75
C GLN A 32 15.71 -8.45 6.33
N GLU A 33 14.84 -8.60 5.34
CA GLU A 33 15.20 -8.59 3.92
C GLU A 33 16.17 -7.42 3.69
N PRO A 34 17.39 -7.66 3.19
CA PRO A 34 18.48 -6.69 3.29
C PRO A 34 18.27 -5.37 2.54
N ASN A 35 17.12 -5.13 1.89
CA ASN A 35 16.62 -3.83 1.48
C ASN A 35 15.21 -3.99 0.89
N PRO A 36 14.12 -3.77 1.66
CA PRO A 36 12.78 -3.82 1.08
C PRO A 36 12.66 -2.75 -0.01
N ARG A 37 12.12 -3.12 -1.18
CA ARG A 37 11.94 -2.21 -2.32
C ARG A 37 10.61 -1.46 -2.27
N LEU A 38 9.55 -2.15 -1.84
CA LEU A 38 8.22 -1.59 -1.66
C LEU A 38 8.04 -1.21 -0.20
N LEU A 39 7.75 0.07 0.05
CA LEU A 39 7.55 0.62 1.38
C LEU A 39 6.12 1.12 1.51
N SER A 40 5.52 0.92 2.68
CA SER A 40 4.23 1.46 3.06
C SER A 40 4.36 2.11 4.43
N PHE A 41 3.74 3.26 4.61
CA PHE A 41 3.77 4.03 5.84
C PHE A 41 2.34 4.16 6.37
N THR A 42 2.17 3.85 7.66
CA THR A 42 0.89 3.87 8.39
C THR A 42 1.03 4.65 9.69
N GLY A 43 -0.10 5.00 10.29
CA GLY A 43 -0.19 5.62 11.61
C GLY A 43 -0.94 4.74 12.62
N PRO A 44 -0.89 5.09 13.93
CA PRO A 44 -1.61 4.37 14.99
C PRO A 44 -3.14 4.52 14.91
N ASP A 45 -3.66 5.58 14.29
CA ASP A 45 -5.10 5.85 14.13
C ASP A 45 -5.40 6.20 12.66
N CYS A 46 -5.35 5.21 11.77
CA CYS A 46 -5.53 5.43 10.33
C CYS A 46 -6.45 4.38 9.71
N ASP A 47 -7.76 4.63 9.74
CA ASP A 47 -8.78 3.73 9.17
C ASP A 47 -8.52 3.45 7.68
N LEU A 48 -8.19 4.49 6.91
CA LEU A 48 -7.85 4.37 5.48
C LEU A 48 -6.61 3.51 5.23
N CYS A 49 -5.70 3.41 6.20
CA CYS A 49 -4.54 2.53 6.12
C CYS A 49 -4.96 1.06 6.32
N GLU A 50 -5.90 0.81 7.24
CA GLU A 50 -6.44 -0.53 7.48
C GLU A 50 -7.21 -1.06 6.28
N ASP A 51 -7.99 -0.19 5.62
CA ASP A 51 -8.74 -0.51 4.39
C ASP A 51 -7.83 -0.97 3.24
N MET A 52 -6.56 -0.53 3.23
CA MET A 52 -5.59 -0.92 2.21
C MET A 52 -4.91 -2.28 2.49
N ILE A 53 -4.99 -2.82 3.71
CA ILE A 53 -4.32 -4.08 4.08
C ILE A 53 -4.71 -5.26 3.17
N PRO A 54 -6.01 -5.50 2.84
CA PRO A 54 -6.40 -6.58 1.94
C PRO A 54 -5.75 -6.43 0.55
N SER A 55 -5.78 -5.23 -0.02
CA SER A 55 -5.18 -4.91 -1.32
C SER A 55 -3.68 -5.13 -1.32
N MET A 56 -2.98 -4.71 -0.26
CA MET A 56 -1.55 -4.94 -0.09
C MET A 56 -1.21 -6.43 -0.04
N ARG A 57 -1.95 -7.21 0.77
CA ARG A 57 -1.72 -8.66 0.89
C ARG A 57 -1.95 -9.37 -0.45
N GLU A 58 -2.96 -8.97 -1.19
CA GLU A 58 -3.24 -9.53 -2.51
C GLU A 58 -2.16 -9.15 -3.53
N ALA A 59 -1.69 -7.90 -3.52
CA ALA A 59 -0.57 -7.48 -4.35
C ALA A 59 0.72 -8.26 -4.02
N GLU A 60 1.04 -8.47 -2.74
CA GLU A 60 2.18 -9.32 -2.35
C GLU A 60 2.01 -10.76 -2.84
N ARG A 61 0.78 -11.30 -2.77
CA ARG A 61 0.48 -12.67 -3.19
C ARG A 61 0.65 -12.85 -4.69
N LEU A 62 0.19 -11.89 -5.49
CA LEU A 62 0.23 -11.95 -6.96
C LEU A 62 1.63 -11.66 -7.51
N THR A 63 2.30 -10.65 -6.98
CA THR A 63 3.62 -10.21 -7.47
C THR A 63 4.77 -10.99 -6.84
N GLY A 64 4.55 -11.63 -5.69
CA GLY A 64 5.61 -12.21 -4.86
C GLY A 64 6.53 -11.18 -4.19
N ARG A 65 6.31 -9.88 -4.40
CA ARG A 65 7.12 -8.79 -3.83
C ARG A 65 6.57 -8.41 -2.46
N LYS A 66 7.46 -8.28 -1.48
CA LYS A 66 7.09 -7.90 -0.11
C LYS A 66 7.00 -6.40 0.06
N ILE A 67 5.89 -5.95 0.66
CA ILE A 67 5.64 -4.57 1.05
C ILE A 67 6.03 -4.43 2.52
N ARG A 68 7.05 -3.62 2.80
CA ARG A 68 7.47 -3.33 4.17
C ARG A 68 6.66 -2.18 4.72
N THR A 69 5.87 -2.46 5.76
CA THR A 69 5.12 -1.43 6.50
C THR A 69 5.95 -0.83 7.63
N PHE A 70 5.92 0.50 7.73
CA PHE A 70 6.47 1.30 8.82
C PHE A 70 5.36 2.08 9.52
N ASN A 71 5.41 2.15 10.85
CA ASN A 71 4.47 2.95 11.62
C ASN A 71 5.14 4.27 12.00
N VAL A 72 4.71 5.34 11.34
CA VAL A 72 5.26 6.69 11.45
C VAL A 72 5.14 7.25 12.88
N GLY A 73 4.18 6.78 13.67
CA GLY A 73 4.01 7.16 15.08
C GLY A 73 4.74 6.29 16.09
N ALA A 74 5.32 5.15 15.67
CA ALA A 74 5.94 4.20 16.59
C ALA A 74 7.37 4.58 16.97
N THR A 75 8.16 5.10 16.02
CA THR A 75 9.56 5.48 16.25
C THR A 75 9.93 6.75 15.49
N THR A 76 10.89 7.51 16.01
CA THR A 76 11.43 8.69 15.32
C THR A 76 12.12 8.31 14.00
N ALA A 77 12.75 7.14 13.93
CA ALA A 77 13.42 6.69 12.72
C ALA A 77 12.44 6.44 11.56
N ASP A 78 11.26 5.86 11.85
CA ASP A 78 10.23 5.63 10.85
C ASP A 78 9.63 6.95 10.35
N TYR A 79 9.47 7.94 11.25
CA TYR A 79 9.03 9.28 10.90
C TYR A 79 10.03 10.03 10.01
N GLU A 80 11.33 10.00 10.34
CA GLU A 80 12.35 10.65 9.52
C GLU A 80 12.50 9.97 8.15
N LEU A 81 12.36 8.64 8.08
CA LEU A 81 12.33 7.92 6.81
C LEU A 81 11.13 8.36 5.96
N PHE A 82 9.94 8.45 6.55
CA PHE A 82 8.75 8.95 5.86
C PHE A 82 8.99 10.36 5.31
N ARG A 83 9.41 11.30 6.16
CA ARG A 83 9.67 12.69 5.74
C ARG A 83 10.70 12.80 4.62
N GLY A 84 11.77 12.00 4.68
CA GLY A 84 12.82 12.02 3.67
C GLY A 84 12.38 11.47 2.31
N LEU A 85 11.34 10.65 2.26
CA LEU A 85 10.80 10.08 1.01
C LEU A 85 9.60 10.85 0.47
N ASP A 86 8.82 11.47 1.36
CA ASP A 86 7.67 12.31 1.02
C ASP A 86 8.10 13.65 0.42
N GLU A 87 9.21 14.22 0.91
CA GLU A 87 9.75 15.53 0.49
C GLU A 87 8.73 16.70 0.55
N GLY A 88 7.58 16.49 1.22
CA GLY A 88 6.49 17.46 1.34
C GLY A 88 5.41 17.38 0.25
N GLU A 89 5.43 16.36 -0.60
CA GLU A 89 4.47 16.20 -1.71
C GLU A 89 3.10 15.68 -1.25
N CYS A 90 3.07 14.69 -0.35
CA CYS A 90 1.84 14.09 0.17
C CYS A 90 1.49 14.58 1.57
N GLY A 91 2.42 14.46 2.53
CA GLY A 91 2.20 14.83 3.94
C GLY A 91 1.11 14.03 4.67
N GLY A 92 0.57 12.97 4.06
CA GLY A 92 -0.55 12.17 4.57
C GLY A 92 -0.30 10.67 4.54
N LEU A 93 -1.22 9.91 5.16
CA LEU A 93 -1.18 8.45 5.22
C LEU A 93 -2.53 7.86 4.73
N PRO A 94 -2.55 6.63 4.17
CA PRO A 94 -1.39 5.77 3.90
C PRO A 94 -0.49 6.36 2.80
N PHE A 95 0.82 6.12 2.91
CA PHE A 95 1.80 6.52 1.90
C PHE A 95 2.58 5.31 1.41
N PHE A 96 2.71 5.17 0.10
CA PHE A 96 3.42 4.06 -0.53
C PHE A 96 4.60 4.61 -1.32
N TYR A 97 5.78 3.98 -1.18
CA TYR A 97 6.98 4.38 -1.91
C TYR A 97 7.72 3.18 -2.51
N ASN A 98 7.95 3.21 -3.81
CA ASN A 98 8.67 2.16 -4.53
C ASN A 98 10.09 2.62 -4.82
N ARG A 99 11.08 2.01 -4.17
CA ARG A 99 12.51 2.34 -4.31
C ARG A 99 13.11 1.95 -5.67
N ASP A 100 12.45 1.09 -6.44
CA ASP A 100 12.94 0.71 -7.78
C ASP A 100 12.64 1.80 -8.80
N THR A 101 11.48 2.44 -8.68
CA THR A 101 11.00 3.45 -9.65
C THR A 101 10.97 4.86 -9.10
N HIS A 102 11.22 5.03 -7.80
CA HIS A 102 11.03 6.28 -7.05
C HIS A 102 9.60 6.84 -7.14
N LYS A 103 8.61 5.99 -7.44
CA LYS A 103 7.20 6.39 -7.51
C LYS A 103 6.54 6.26 -6.15
N PHE A 104 5.63 7.17 -5.86
CA PHE A 104 4.83 7.14 -4.66
C PHE A 104 3.33 7.13 -4.96
N ILE A 105 2.54 6.77 -3.95
CA ILE A 105 1.09 6.93 -3.93
C ILE A 105 0.73 7.61 -2.61
N CYS A 106 -0.05 8.69 -2.70
CA CYS A 106 -0.53 9.49 -1.59
C CYS A 106 -1.99 9.14 -1.28
N GLY A 107 -2.23 8.55 -0.10
CA GLY A 107 -3.56 8.18 0.37
C GLY A 107 -4.02 6.80 -0.09
N PRO A 108 -5.27 6.43 0.24
CA PRO A 108 -5.87 5.18 -0.22
C PRO A 108 -6.01 5.22 -1.75
N THR A 109 -5.94 4.06 -2.40
CA THR A 109 -6.00 3.97 -3.86
C THR A 109 -6.73 2.71 -4.32
N SER A 110 -7.04 2.64 -5.62
CA SER A 110 -7.58 1.43 -6.23
C SER A 110 -6.55 0.29 -6.23
N PHE A 111 -7.06 -0.95 -6.19
CA PHE A 111 -6.21 -2.14 -6.26
C PHE A 111 -5.33 -2.17 -7.52
N ASP A 112 -5.89 -1.81 -8.67
CA ASP A 112 -5.16 -1.80 -9.95
C ASP A 112 -3.98 -0.82 -9.91
N ASN A 113 -4.17 0.37 -9.32
CA ASN A 113 -3.10 1.35 -9.19
C ASN A 113 -2.00 0.86 -8.23
N LEU A 114 -2.39 0.27 -7.10
CA LEU A 114 -1.45 -0.33 -6.16
C LEU A 114 -0.66 -1.48 -6.81
N MET A 115 -1.32 -2.32 -7.62
CA MET A 115 -0.67 -3.39 -8.38
C MET A 115 0.33 -2.84 -9.39
N MET A 116 -0.06 -1.85 -10.20
CA MET A 116 0.85 -1.21 -11.16
C MET A 116 2.06 -0.60 -10.46
N TRP A 117 1.85 0.09 -9.34
CA TRP A 117 2.95 0.58 -8.50
C TRP A 117 3.85 -0.56 -8.00
N ALA A 118 3.25 -1.65 -7.52
CA ALA A 118 3.95 -2.82 -7.01
C ALA A 118 4.67 -3.63 -8.12
N GLU A 119 4.38 -3.41 -9.40
CA GLU A 119 5.02 -4.08 -10.54
C GLU A 119 6.00 -3.18 -11.30
N ASN A 120 6.29 -1.98 -10.77
CA ASN A 120 7.10 -0.95 -11.44
C ASN A 120 6.44 -0.38 -12.73
N GLY A 121 5.12 -0.51 -12.84
CA GLY A 121 4.31 -0.01 -13.95
C GLY A 121 3.93 1.47 -13.85
N PRO A 122 3.02 1.94 -14.72
CA PRO A 122 2.42 3.27 -14.63
C PRO A 122 1.39 3.31 -13.50
N SER A 123 1.75 3.94 -12.38
CA SER A 123 0.83 4.28 -11.29
C SER A 123 0.60 5.79 -11.24
N ASP A 124 -0.58 6.17 -10.77
CA ASP A 124 -0.96 7.56 -10.48
C ASP A 124 -0.74 7.85 -8.98
N GLU A 125 -0.12 8.99 -8.69
CA GLU A 125 0.28 9.41 -7.35
C GLU A 125 -0.92 9.74 -6.45
N PHE A 126 -2.05 10.18 -7.00
CA PHE A 126 -3.20 10.71 -6.24
C PHE A 126 -4.53 10.06 -6.61
N LEU A 127 -4.51 8.90 -7.26
CA LEU A 127 -5.73 8.23 -7.69
C LEU A 127 -6.50 7.64 -6.49
N PRO A 128 -7.71 8.15 -6.18
CA PRO A 128 -8.50 7.63 -5.06
C PRO A 128 -9.10 6.25 -5.41
N PRO A 129 -9.52 5.47 -4.39
CA PRO A 129 -10.26 4.24 -4.63
C PRO A 129 -11.62 4.55 -5.28
N PRO A 130 -12.20 3.59 -6.03
CA PRO A 130 -13.54 3.73 -6.57
C PRO A 130 -14.56 3.90 -5.42
N PRO A 131 -15.55 4.79 -5.56
CA PRO A 131 -16.52 5.04 -4.50
C PRO A 131 -17.41 3.82 -4.29
N THR A 132 -17.75 3.57 -3.03
CA THR A 132 -18.70 2.53 -2.64
C THR A 132 -20.12 2.86 -3.10
N PRO A 133 -21.00 1.87 -3.30
CA PRO A 133 -22.40 2.12 -3.65
C PRO A 133 -23.14 3.04 -2.67
N GLU A 134 -22.76 3.02 -1.39
CA GLU A 134 -23.33 3.88 -0.36
C GLU A 134 -22.87 5.34 -0.49
N GLU A 135 -21.59 5.57 -0.78
CA GLU A 135 -21.05 6.90 -1.07
C GLU A 135 -21.65 7.47 -2.36
N ILE A 136 -21.84 6.62 -3.38
CA ILE A 136 -22.56 7.00 -4.60
C ILE A 136 -24.00 7.40 -4.25
N ALA A 137 -24.73 6.58 -3.48
CA ALA A 137 -26.09 6.90 -3.07
C ALA A 137 -26.16 8.19 -2.24
N THR A 138 -25.15 8.44 -1.40
CA THR A 138 -25.05 9.65 -0.57
C THR A 138 -24.71 10.89 -1.37
N SER A 139 -23.77 10.81 -2.31
CA SER A 139 -23.44 11.91 -3.23
C SER A 139 -24.60 12.24 -4.18
N MET A 140 -25.40 11.23 -4.55
CA MET A 140 -26.64 11.39 -5.30
C MET A 140 -27.81 11.93 -4.47
N ARG A 141 -27.67 12.08 -3.14
CA ARG A 141 -28.64 12.85 -2.34
C ARG A 141 -28.50 14.30 -2.74
N VAL A 142 -29.26 14.68 -3.77
CA VAL A 142 -29.47 16.06 -4.15
C VAL A 142 -29.99 16.79 -2.91
N THR A 143 -29.15 17.59 -2.27
CA THR A 143 -29.55 18.46 -1.16
C THR A 143 -29.70 19.89 -1.69
N GLY A 144 -30.44 20.73 -0.96
CA GLY A 144 -30.57 22.15 -1.30
C GLY A 144 -31.57 22.48 -2.41
N PHE A 145 -31.19 23.41 -3.31
CA PHE A 145 -32.07 23.98 -4.32
C PHE A 145 -32.59 22.92 -5.31
N TRP A 146 -31.71 22.08 -5.84
CA TRP A 146 -32.07 21.03 -6.80
C TRP A 146 -33.01 19.97 -6.21
N ALA A 147 -32.90 19.66 -4.92
CA ALA A 147 -33.81 18.78 -4.19
C ALA A 147 -35.25 19.35 -4.11
N ARG A 148 -35.35 20.68 -3.98
CA ARG A 148 -36.64 21.40 -3.95
C ARG A 148 -37.26 21.46 -5.35
N VAL A 149 -36.44 21.65 -6.37
CA VAL A 149 -36.86 21.64 -7.77
C VAL A 149 -37.38 20.26 -8.16
N ASP A 150 -36.63 19.19 -7.88
CA ASP A 150 -37.02 17.82 -8.21
C ASP A 150 -38.34 17.39 -7.53
N ARG A 151 -38.53 17.74 -6.23
CA ARG A 151 -39.81 17.50 -5.53
C ARG A 151 -40.98 18.24 -6.17
N LYS A 152 -40.77 19.48 -6.64
CA LYS A 152 -41.81 20.24 -7.34
C LYS A 152 -42.16 19.59 -8.69
N PHE A 153 -41.16 19.21 -9.48
CA PHE A 153 -41.40 18.52 -10.76
C PHE A 153 -42.12 17.19 -10.57
N SER A 154 -41.69 16.39 -9.58
CA SER A 154 -42.31 15.11 -9.23
C SER A 154 -43.78 15.27 -8.79
N ALA A 155 -44.09 16.31 -8.03
CA ALA A 155 -45.46 16.62 -7.62
C ALA A 155 -46.35 17.02 -8.81
N VAL A 156 -45.84 17.88 -9.71
CA VAL A 156 -46.56 18.29 -10.93
C VAL A 156 -46.81 17.09 -11.85
N LYS A 157 -45.82 16.21 -12.02
CA LYS A 157 -45.96 14.99 -12.84
C LYS A 157 -47.03 14.05 -12.29
N ARG A 158 -47.08 13.84 -10.97
CA ARG A 158 -48.12 13.05 -10.30
C ARG A 158 -49.52 13.65 -10.47
N MET A 159 -49.65 14.97 -10.34
CA MET A 159 -50.92 15.66 -10.58
C MET A 159 -51.38 15.50 -12.03
N GLY A 160 -50.46 15.63 -12.99
CA GLY A 160 -50.75 15.38 -14.40
C GLY A 160 -51.22 13.96 -14.67
N GLN A 161 -50.55 12.95 -14.11
CA GLN A 161 -50.94 11.54 -14.25
C GLN A 161 -52.30 11.24 -13.60
N ALA A 162 -52.59 11.79 -12.42
CA ALA A 162 -53.89 11.63 -11.77
C ALA A 162 -55.03 12.31 -12.55
N ASN A 163 -54.73 13.41 -13.24
CA ASN A 163 -55.70 14.12 -14.08
C ASN A 163 -55.91 13.45 -15.45
N MET A 164 -54.95 12.66 -15.94
CA MET A 164 -55.10 11.86 -17.16
C MET A 164 -55.77 10.51 -16.93
N ALA A 165 -55.90 10.07 -15.67
CA ALA A 165 -56.55 8.83 -15.28
C ALA A 165 -58.05 9.00 -14.92
N LYS A 166 -58.61 10.20 -15.11
CA LYS A 166 -60.03 10.54 -15.01
C LYS A 166 -60.59 10.77 -16.40
#